data_AF-A0A8C4PIP2-F1
#
_entry.id   AF-A0A8C4PIP2-F1
#
_cell.length_a   1.000
_cell.length_b   1.000
_cell.length_c   1.000
_cell.angle_alpha   90.00
_cell.angle_beta   90.00
_cell.angle_gamma   90.00
#
_symmetry.space_group_name_H-M   'P 1'
#
loop_
_entity.id
_entity.type
_entity.pdbx_description
1 polymer ?
#
loop_
_entity_poly.entity_id
_entity_poly.type
_entity_poly.pdbx_seq_one_letter_code
_entity_poly.pdbx_strand_id
1 'polypeptide(L)'
;SAASTFLTDSLELELGTEWCKPPCFSCAFDDRGGGKHFSGESYLSSGALKRLILNLDPLPTNFEEDTVEIFGIQWVTETALVNSSRVLFHLFRQQLYNLETLLQASCDFGKISTLHCKADSIRQQCVTFLHYIKVFIFRYLKVQNAESHVPVHPYEALEAQLPSVLVDELQGLLLYIGHLSELPSINLGVFVNQNQIKLFPPSWHLLHLHLDIHWLVLEILHMLGEKLKQVVYSHQFVNLAGDNLTNVSLFEEHCENLLCDLISLSLNRYDKVRPSEALISHHCPCACIKELWVLLIHLLDHRSKWSLSESFWNWLNKLLKTLFEKSSDRRRPSVPIIQPRDPLGFSWWIITHVASFYQFDRHGAPDERRQMESNWNFAEELLKKSISVQITKSELSLCKLCTQH
;
A
#
# COMPACT_ATOMS: atom_id res chain seq x y z
N SER A 1 0.06 9.49 36.86
CA SER A 1 -1.40 9.28 36.86
C SER A 1 -2.15 9.95 35.69
N ALA A 2 -1.47 10.48 34.66
CA ALA A 2 -2.11 11.07 33.48
C ALA A 2 -2.12 10.13 32.26
N ALA A 3 -1.30 9.07 32.26
CA ALA A 3 -1.18 8.13 31.14
C ALA A 3 -2.36 7.15 31.03
N SER A 4 -3.09 6.88 32.13
CA SER A 4 -4.22 5.94 32.09
C SER A 4 -5.50 6.58 31.53
N THR A 5 -5.66 7.90 31.65
CA THR A 5 -6.84 8.64 31.19
C THR A 5 -6.84 8.82 29.67
N PHE A 6 -5.67 9.02 29.05
CA PHE A 6 -5.54 9.08 27.58
C PHE A 6 -5.80 7.73 26.88
N LEU A 7 -5.55 6.61 27.56
CA LEU A 7 -5.82 5.28 27.03
C LEU A 7 -7.31 4.94 27.05
N THR A 8 -8.05 5.46 28.04
CA THR A 8 -9.49 5.19 28.21
C THR A 8 -10.34 6.00 27.24
N ASP A 9 -10.03 7.30 27.06
CA ASP A 9 -10.73 8.15 26.08
C ASP A 9 -10.51 7.67 24.62
N SER A 10 -9.36 7.05 24.32
CA SER A 10 -9.06 6.54 22.99
C SER A 10 -9.70 5.18 22.66
N LEU A 11 -10.13 4.41 23.67
CA LEU A 11 -10.84 3.13 23.49
C LEU A 11 -12.35 3.34 23.39
N GLU A 12 -12.91 4.33 24.09
CA GLU A 12 -14.35 4.63 24.03
C GLU A 12 -14.77 5.22 22.67
N LEU A 13 -13.88 5.93 21.98
CA LEU A 13 -14.13 6.42 20.61
C LEU A 13 -14.04 5.29 19.55
N GLU A 14 -13.34 4.19 19.85
CA GLU A 14 -13.16 3.04 18.93
C GLU A 14 -14.40 2.13 18.85
N LEU A 15 -15.34 2.25 19.81
CA LEU A 15 -16.58 1.47 19.86
C LEU A 15 -17.74 2.11 19.07
N GLY A 16 -17.60 3.37 18.62
CA GLY A 16 -18.68 4.13 17.98
C GLY A 16 -18.80 3.98 16.46
N THR A 17 -17.80 3.40 15.79
CA THR A 17 -17.85 3.12 14.35
C THR A 17 -18.25 1.67 14.13
N GLU A 18 -19.33 1.43 13.41
CA GLU A 18 -19.74 0.10 12.96
C GLU A 18 -18.63 -0.52 12.09
N TRP A 19 -17.80 -1.39 12.68
CA TRP A 19 -16.70 -2.12 12.03
C TRP A 19 -17.18 -3.22 11.06
N CYS A 20 -18.35 -3.03 10.44
CA CYS A 20 -18.99 -4.08 9.63
C CYS A 20 -18.32 -4.30 8.27
N LYS A 21 -17.46 -3.38 7.80
CA LYS A 21 -16.78 -3.50 6.50
C LYS A 21 -15.26 -3.38 6.64
N PRO A 22 -14.48 -4.29 6.03
CA PRO A 22 -13.03 -4.16 5.95
C PRO A 22 -12.63 -2.87 5.22
N PRO A 23 -11.54 -2.20 5.65
CA PRO A 23 -11.10 -0.95 5.03
C PRO A 23 -10.60 -1.17 3.61
N CYS A 24 -10.81 -0.17 2.75
CA CYS A 24 -10.37 -0.20 1.35
C CYS A 24 -10.16 1.21 0.78
N PHE A 25 -9.40 1.33 -0.31
CA PHE A 25 -9.17 2.61 -0.95
C PHE A 25 -10.43 3.17 -1.62
N SER A 26 -10.86 4.37 -1.28
CA SER A 26 -12.00 4.99 -1.97
C SER A 26 -11.84 6.49 -2.13
N CYS A 27 -11.95 6.95 -3.37
CA CYS A 27 -12.01 8.37 -3.72
C CYS A 27 -13.45 8.81 -4.06
N ALA A 28 -14.46 8.03 -3.66
CA ALA A 28 -15.88 8.28 -3.92
C ALA A 28 -16.55 9.22 -2.90
N PHE A 29 -15.76 9.95 -2.10
CA PHE A 29 -16.25 10.84 -1.04
C PHE A 29 -16.18 12.31 -1.45
N ASP A 30 -17.10 13.10 -0.89
CA ASP A 30 -17.17 14.54 -1.14
C ASP A 30 -15.99 15.25 -0.47
N ASP A 31 -14.99 15.63 -1.27
CA ASP A 31 -13.85 16.43 -0.81
C ASP A 31 -14.20 17.93 -0.71
N ARG A 32 -15.29 18.25 0.02
CA ARG A 32 -15.64 19.65 0.32
C ARG A 32 -14.60 20.34 1.21
N GLY A 33 -13.63 19.60 1.74
CA GLY A 33 -12.59 20.06 2.66
C GLY A 33 -11.24 20.42 2.02
N GLY A 34 -11.12 20.42 0.70
CA GLY A 34 -9.90 20.86 0.00
C GLY A 34 -8.71 19.90 0.19
N GLY A 35 -8.97 18.60 0.15
CA GLY A 35 -7.96 17.55 0.20
C GLY A 35 -7.43 17.25 1.59
N LYS A 36 -8.02 17.79 2.65
CA LYS A 36 -7.55 17.65 4.05
C LYS A 36 -8.02 16.37 4.75
N HIS A 37 -8.92 15.61 4.13
CA HIS A 37 -9.54 14.43 4.74
C HIS A 37 -9.51 13.24 3.80
N PHE A 38 -9.56 12.05 4.38
CA PHE A 38 -9.68 10.77 3.68
C PHE A 38 -11.09 10.20 3.87
N SER A 39 -11.44 9.18 3.09
CA SER A 39 -12.72 8.46 3.24
C SER A 39 -12.82 7.84 4.64
N GLY A 40 -14.00 7.84 5.26
CA GLY A 40 -14.17 7.15 6.56
C GLY A 40 -13.86 5.64 6.50
N GLU A 41 -14.02 5.02 5.33
CA GLU A 41 -13.72 3.60 5.08
C GLU A 41 -12.25 3.35 4.69
N SER A 42 -11.42 4.39 4.68
CA SER A 42 -10.02 4.30 4.25
C SER A 42 -9.13 3.62 5.30
N TYR A 43 -7.94 3.15 4.92
CA TYR A 43 -7.01 2.49 5.84
C TYR A 43 -6.50 3.44 6.94
N LEU A 44 -6.35 4.72 6.63
CA LEU A 44 -6.00 5.74 7.63
C LEU A 44 -7.16 6.01 8.59
N SER A 45 -8.33 6.39 8.07
CA SER A 45 -9.43 6.86 8.92
C SER A 45 -10.15 5.74 9.69
N SER A 46 -10.11 4.50 9.19
CA SER A 46 -10.60 3.32 9.93
C SER A 46 -9.70 2.92 11.10
N GLY A 47 -8.50 3.50 11.23
CA GLY A 47 -7.53 3.11 12.24
C GLY A 47 -6.77 1.81 11.93
N ALA A 48 -6.93 1.24 10.72
CA ALA A 48 -6.23 0.02 10.31
C ALA A 48 -4.71 0.15 10.42
N LEU A 49 -4.14 1.27 9.99
CA LEU A 49 -2.71 1.54 10.12
C LEU A 49 -2.25 1.59 11.59
N LYS A 50 -3.03 2.21 12.48
CA LYS A 50 -2.72 2.25 13.92
C LYS A 50 -2.66 0.84 14.50
N ARG A 51 -3.63 -0.01 14.15
CA ARG A 51 -3.70 -1.41 14.63
C ARG A 51 -2.51 -2.22 14.11
N LEU A 52 -2.15 -2.04 12.83
CA LEU A 52 -0.95 -2.66 12.25
C LEU A 52 0.31 -2.28 13.01
N ILE A 53 0.55 -0.97 13.20
CA ILE A 53 1.74 -0.44 13.89
C ILE A 53 1.82 -0.93 15.35
N LEU A 54 0.67 -1.01 16.03
CA LEU A 54 0.60 -1.46 17.43
C LEU A 54 0.51 -2.99 17.57
N ASN A 55 0.59 -3.74 16.46
CA ASN A 55 0.43 -5.20 16.41
C ASN A 55 -0.85 -5.69 17.14
N LEU A 56 -1.97 -5.01 16.87
CA LEU A 56 -3.29 -5.36 17.38
C LEU A 56 -4.06 -6.21 16.37
N ASP A 57 -5.14 -6.85 16.82
CA ASP A 57 -6.04 -7.61 15.95
C ASP A 57 -6.52 -6.71 14.79
N PRO A 58 -6.28 -7.07 13.52
CA PRO A 58 -6.57 -6.18 12.40
C PRO A 58 -8.06 -5.89 12.21
N LEU A 59 -8.96 -6.83 12.54
CA LEU A 59 -10.41 -6.69 12.37
C LEU A 59 -11.15 -7.44 13.49
N PRO A 60 -11.25 -6.86 14.69
CA PRO A 60 -11.68 -7.57 15.90
C PRO A 60 -13.07 -8.20 15.74
N THR A 61 -14.00 -7.51 15.08
CA THR A 61 -15.40 -7.93 14.92
C THR A 61 -15.68 -8.76 13.67
N ASN A 62 -14.66 -9.06 12.84
CA ASN A 62 -14.84 -9.83 11.61
C ASN A 62 -14.24 -11.24 11.78
N PHE A 63 -14.81 -12.21 11.04
CA PHE A 63 -14.34 -13.60 11.03
C PHE A 63 -14.31 -14.25 12.42
N GLU A 64 -15.32 -13.97 13.25
CA GLU A 64 -15.48 -14.60 14.58
C GLU A 64 -16.24 -15.94 14.51
N GLU A 65 -17.00 -16.17 13.43
CA GLU A 65 -17.78 -17.39 13.23
C GLU A 65 -16.91 -18.59 12.84
N ASP A 66 -17.36 -19.80 13.16
CA ASP A 66 -16.71 -21.07 12.81
C ASP A 66 -16.52 -21.23 11.28
N THR A 67 -17.39 -20.58 10.50
CA THR A 67 -17.34 -20.58 9.04
C THR A 67 -17.26 -19.16 8.47
N VAL A 68 -16.56 -19.03 7.36
CA VAL A 68 -16.42 -17.79 6.59
C VAL A 68 -16.81 -18.03 5.15
N GLU A 69 -17.60 -17.11 4.58
CA GLU A 69 -17.85 -17.09 3.14
C GLU A 69 -16.73 -16.38 2.39
N ILE A 70 -16.03 -17.09 1.52
CA ILE A 70 -14.99 -16.53 0.65
C ILE A 70 -15.27 -16.99 -0.79
N PHE A 71 -15.40 -16.02 -1.70
CA PHE A 71 -15.76 -16.22 -3.12
C PHE A 71 -17.06 -17.02 -3.33
N GLY A 72 -18.06 -16.82 -2.47
CA GLY A 72 -19.36 -17.51 -2.55
C GLY A 72 -19.34 -18.95 -2.04
N ILE A 73 -18.25 -19.38 -1.37
CA ILE A 73 -18.08 -20.72 -0.82
C ILE A 73 -17.89 -20.58 0.69
N GLN A 74 -18.54 -21.46 1.46
CA GLN A 74 -18.39 -21.55 2.91
C GLN A 74 -17.15 -22.37 3.27
N TRP A 75 -16.29 -21.81 4.12
CA TRP A 75 -15.05 -22.44 4.58
C TRP A 75 -14.98 -22.48 6.10
N VAL A 76 -14.26 -23.43 6.68
CA VAL A 76 -13.97 -23.42 8.12
C VAL A 76 -12.92 -22.35 8.42
N THR A 77 -13.27 -21.33 9.19
CA THR A 77 -12.50 -20.10 9.40
C THR A 77 -11.06 -20.37 9.85
N GLU A 78 -10.85 -21.30 10.79
CA GLU A 78 -9.53 -21.55 11.38
C GLU A 78 -8.61 -22.43 10.51
N THR A 79 -9.15 -23.08 9.48
CA THR A 79 -8.38 -24.11 8.72
C THR A 79 -8.37 -23.88 7.22
N ALA A 80 -9.22 -22.99 6.68
CA ALA A 80 -9.38 -22.82 5.24
C ALA A 80 -8.06 -22.41 4.56
N LEU A 81 -7.27 -21.54 5.21
CA LEU A 81 -6.03 -21.06 4.61
C LEU A 81 -4.95 -22.15 4.59
N VAL A 82 -4.85 -22.98 5.63
CA VAL A 82 -3.93 -24.12 5.70
C VAL A 82 -4.32 -25.18 4.67
N ASN A 83 -5.60 -25.53 4.61
CA ASN A 83 -6.09 -26.64 3.79
C ASN A 83 -6.24 -26.29 2.30
N SER A 84 -6.41 -25.01 1.96
CA SER A 84 -6.88 -24.61 0.62
C SER A 84 -6.30 -23.29 0.12
N SER A 85 -5.15 -22.86 0.63
CA SER A 85 -4.42 -21.66 0.17
C SER A 85 -4.40 -21.51 -1.36
N ARG A 86 -3.89 -22.50 -2.08
CA ARG A 86 -3.77 -22.47 -3.56
C ARG A 86 -5.11 -22.30 -4.27
N VAL A 87 -6.16 -22.97 -3.76
CA VAL A 87 -7.52 -22.87 -4.33
C VAL A 87 -8.08 -21.48 -4.09
N LEU A 88 -7.92 -20.93 -2.89
CA LEU A 88 -8.38 -19.59 -2.55
C LEU A 88 -7.68 -18.51 -3.40
N PHE A 89 -6.36 -18.61 -3.60
CA PHE A 89 -5.63 -17.71 -4.50
C PHE A 89 -5.99 -17.91 -5.98
N HIS A 90 -6.32 -19.13 -6.40
CA HIS A 90 -6.86 -19.37 -7.74
C HIS A 90 -8.21 -18.67 -7.94
N LEU A 91 -9.14 -18.80 -6.98
CA LEU A 91 -10.43 -18.09 -7.00
C LEU A 91 -10.25 -16.57 -7.00
N PHE A 92 -9.28 -16.06 -6.24
CA PHE A 92 -8.92 -14.64 -6.27
C PHE A 92 -8.52 -14.18 -7.67
N ARG A 93 -7.60 -14.90 -8.33
CA ARG A 93 -7.16 -14.59 -9.70
C ARG A 93 -8.30 -14.71 -10.71
N GLN A 94 -9.21 -15.67 -10.52
CA GLN A 94 -10.42 -15.80 -11.34
C GLN A 94 -11.32 -14.56 -11.20
N GLN A 95 -11.49 -14.02 -9.99
CA GLN A 95 -12.27 -12.81 -9.78
C GLN A 95 -11.60 -11.58 -10.42
N LEU A 96 -10.28 -11.44 -10.30
CA LEU A 96 -9.52 -10.40 -11.03
C LEU A 96 -9.75 -10.49 -12.54
N TYR A 97 -9.58 -11.68 -13.12
CA TYR A 97 -9.84 -11.91 -14.55
C TYR A 97 -11.28 -11.51 -14.92
N ASN A 98 -12.26 -11.89 -14.10
CA ASN A 98 -13.66 -11.50 -14.33
C ASN A 98 -13.80 -9.96 -14.35
N LEU A 99 -13.14 -9.23 -13.44
CA LEU A 99 -13.16 -7.76 -13.44
C LEU A 99 -12.51 -7.17 -14.69
N GLU A 100 -11.39 -7.74 -15.16
CA GLU A 100 -10.72 -7.34 -16.39
C GLU A 100 -11.63 -7.54 -17.62
N THR A 101 -12.37 -8.66 -17.68
CA THR A 101 -13.33 -8.89 -18.78
C THR A 101 -14.47 -7.88 -18.80
N LEU A 102 -14.87 -7.33 -17.64
CA LEU A 102 -15.88 -6.27 -17.58
C LEU A 102 -15.41 -4.96 -18.23
N LEU A 103 -14.10 -4.72 -18.36
CA LEU A 103 -13.57 -3.55 -19.07
C LEU A 103 -13.89 -3.58 -20.57
N GLN A 104 -14.03 -4.78 -21.14
CA GLN A 104 -14.29 -4.97 -22.57
C GLN A 104 -15.78 -4.83 -22.91
N ALA A 105 -16.66 -4.75 -21.91
CA ALA A 105 -18.08 -4.57 -22.12
C ALA A 105 -18.40 -3.14 -22.58
N SER A 106 -19.17 -3.01 -23.67
CA SER A 106 -19.63 -1.72 -24.15
C SER A 106 -20.51 -1.03 -23.09
N CYS A 107 -20.09 0.15 -22.63
CA CYS A 107 -20.82 0.94 -21.66
C CYS A 107 -21.99 1.69 -22.33
N ASP A 108 -23.13 1.02 -22.48
CA ASP A 108 -24.41 1.70 -22.72
C ASP A 108 -24.91 2.27 -21.38
N PHE A 109 -25.50 3.49 -21.37
CA PHE A 109 -26.01 4.13 -20.15
C PHE A 109 -26.94 3.24 -19.31
N GLY A 110 -27.70 2.32 -19.94
CA GLY A 110 -28.57 1.37 -19.26
C GLY A 110 -27.86 0.23 -18.51
N LYS A 111 -26.58 -0.04 -18.78
CA LYS A 111 -25.80 -1.13 -18.16
C LYS A 111 -24.88 -0.67 -17.04
N ILE A 112 -24.65 0.63 -16.88
CA ILE A 112 -23.66 1.20 -15.94
C ILE A 112 -23.91 0.73 -14.51
N SER A 113 -25.17 0.75 -14.04
CA SER A 113 -25.50 0.28 -12.68
C SER A 113 -25.18 -1.21 -12.51
N THR A 114 -25.54 -2.06 -13.48
CA THR A 114 -25.25 -3.51 -13.41
C THR A 114 -23.75 -3.81 -13.45
N LEU A 115 -22.99 -3.08 -14.27
CA LEU A 115 -21.54 -3.22 -14.36
C LEU A 115 -20.87 -2.74 -13.07
N HIS A 116 -21.33 -1.62 -12.53
CA HIS A 116 -20.86 -1.09 -11.25
C HIS A 116 -21.06 -2.11 -10.12
N CYS A 117 -22.28 -2.64 -9.94
CA CYS A 117 -22.56 -3.59 -8.85
C CYS A 117 -21.75 -4.89 -8.99
N LYS A 118 -21.57 -5.41 -10.21
CA LYS A 118 -20.73 -6.59 -10.46
C LYS A 118 -19.27 -6.33 -10.13
N ALA A 119 -18.72 -5.21 -10.61
CA ALA A 119 -17.35 -4.83 -10.37
C ALA A 119 -17.07 -4.54 -8.89
N ASP A 120 -18.02 -3.89 -8.20
CA ASP A 120 -17.97 -3.66 -6.76
C ASP A 120 -17.96 -4.98 -5.99
N SER A 121 -18.91 -5.89 -6.30
CA SER A 121 -18.98 -7.21 -5.67
C SER A 121 -17.67 -7.99 -5.83
N ILE A 122 -17.08 -7.99 -7.04
CA ILE A 122 -15.80 -8.65 -7.30
C ILE A 122 -14.70 -8.05 -6.42
N ARG A 123 -14.59 -6.71 -6.43
CA ARG A 123 -13.60 -6.00 -5.63
C ARG A 123 -13.74 -6.32 -4.14
N GLN A 124 -14.96 -6.28 -3.60
CA GLN A 124 -15.21 -6.57 -2.19
C GLN A 124 -14.83 -8.00 -1.82
N GLN A 125 -15.09 -9.00 -2.68
CA GLN A 125 -14.67 -10.38 -2.44
C GLN A 125 -13.14 -10.50 -2.35
N CYS A 126 -12.42 -9.87 -3.27
CA CYS A 126 -10.96 -9.83 -3.26
C CYS A 126 -10.41 -9.15 -2.00
N VAL A 127 -10.91 -7.96 -1.67
CA VAL A 127 -10.50 -7.21 -0.47
C VAL A 127 -10.78 -8.02 0.81
N THR A 128 -11.97 -8.62 0.91
CA THR A 128 -12.35 -9.46 2.05
C THR A 128 -11.41 -10.65 2.22
N PHE A 129 -11.02 -11.32 1.13
CA PHE A 129 -10.07 -12.43 1.19
C PHE A 129 -8.70 -12.01 1.74
N LEU A 130 -8.15 -10.89 1.27
CA LEU A 130 -6.85 -10.42 1.75
C LEU A 130 -6.90 -9.99 3.22
N HIS A 131 -8.00 -9.41 3.67
CA HIS A 131 -8.23 -9.14 5.09
C HIS A 131 -8.40 -10.41 5.92
N TYR A 132 -9.06 -11.43 5.39
CA TYR A 132 -9.13 -12.75 6.02
C TYR A 132 -7.73 -13.34 6.23
N ILE A 133 -6.80 -13.22 5.26
CA ILE A 133 -5.41 -13.65 5.44
C ILE A 133 -4.75 -12.94 6.63
N LYS A 134 -4.91 -11.62 6.75
CA LYS A 134 -4.36 -10.85 7.88
C LYS A 134 -4.91 -11.34 9.23
N VAL A 135 -6.23 -11.50 9.32
CA VAL A 135 -6.89 -11.98 10.54
C VAL A 135 -6.41 -13.40 10.87
N PHE A 136 -6.28 -14.26 9.86
CA PHE A 136 -5.77 -15.61 10.01
C PHE A 136 -4.35 -15.63 10.58
N ILE A 137 -3.45 -14.83 10.01
CA ILE A 137 -2.06 -14.70 10.50
C ILE A 137 -2.03 -14.21 11.95
N PHE A 138 -2.91 -13.26 12.30
CA PHE A 138 -2.95 -12.72 13.64
C PHE A 138 -3.45 -13.74 14.68
N ARG A 139 -4.59 -14.37 14.39
CA ARG A 139 -5.34 -15.21 15.36
C ARG A 139 -4.95 -16.67 15.35
N TYR A 140 -4.75 -17.26 14.17
CA TYR A 140 -4.73 -18.72 14.00
C TYR A 140 -3.38 -19.28 13.62
N LEU A 141 -2.53 -18.53 12.92
CA LEU A 141 -1.20 -19.01 12.53
C LEU A 141 -0.33 -19.26 13.76
N LYS A 142 -0.04 -20.54 14.04
CA LYS A 142 0.94 -20.94 15.06
C LYS A 142 2.30 -21.14 14.41
N VAL A 143 3.31 -20.49 14.96
CA VAL A 143 4.71 -20.72 14.54
C VAL A 143 5.33 -21.71 15.51
N GLN A 144 5.73 -22.89 15.02
CA GLN A 144 6.31 -23.95 15.84
C GLN A 144 7.81 -23.69 16.12
N ASN A 145 8.24 -24.00 17.35
CA ASN A 145 9.66 -24.07 17.70
C ASN A 145 10.21 -25.44 17.25
N ALA A 146 11.28 -25.43 16.45
CA ALA A 146 11.89 -26.62 15.86
C ALA A 146 12.49 -27.64 16.86
N GLU A 147 12.37 -27.41 18.18
CA GLU A 147 12.98 -28.25 19.22
C GLU A 147 12.12 -29.44 19.67
N SER A 148 10.88 -29.58 19.19
CA SER A 148 10.05 -30.73 19.56
C SER A 148 10.38 -31.96 18.70
N HIS A 149 11.09 -32.93 19.28
CA HIS A 149 11.36 -34.26 18.70
C HIS A 149 10.11 -35.19 18.61
N VAL A 150 8.91 -34.62 18.56
CA VAL A 150 7.65 -35.38 18.50
C VAL A 150 7.27 -35.59 17.03
N PRO A 151 6.74 -36.78 16.64
CA PRO A 151 6.15 -36.94 15.33
C PRO A 151 5.03 -35.92 15.13
N VAL A 152 5.30 -34.94 14.26
CA VAL A 152 4.39 -33.84 13.91
C VAL A 152 3.17 -34.42 13.21
N HIS A 153 1.97 -34.10 13.69
CA HIS A 153 0.73 -34.54 13.04
C HIS A 153 0.70 -33.99 11.59
N PRO A 154 0.16 -34.71 10.58
CA PRO A 154 0.21 -34.25 9.18
C PRO A 154 -0.34 -32.83 8.96
N TYR A 155 -1.37 -32.44 9.72
CA TYR A 155 -1.92 -31.09 9.71
C TYR A 155 -0.94 -30.04 10.25
N GLU A 156 -0.21 -30.34 11.32
CA GLU A 156 0.79 -29.46 11.90
C GLU A 156 1.96 -29.23 10.93
N ALA A 157 2.31 -30.25 10.13
CA ALA A 157 3.32 -30.12 9.08
C ALA A 157 2.85 -29.21 7.92
N LEU A 158 1.56 -29.21 7.59
CA LEU A 158 0.96 -28.30 6.62
C LEU A 158 0.93 -26.86 7.16
N GLU A 159 0.55 -26.68 8.42
CA GLU A 159 0.51 -25.37 9.08
C GLU A 159 1.92 -24.73 9.14
N ALA A 160 2.95 -25.52 9.44
CA ALA A 160 4.34 -25.06 9.45
C ALA A 160 4.84 -24.57 8.07
N GLN A 161 4.29 -25.11 6.97
CA GLN A 161 4.63 -24.71 5.60
C GLN A 161 3.79 -23.52 5.11
N LEU A 162 2.72 -23.15 5.83
CA LEU A 162 1.81 -22.09 5.37
C LEU A 162 2.53 -20.75 5.12
N PRO A 163 3.47 -20.26 5.96
CA PRO A 163 4.15 -19.00 5.72
C PRO A 163 4.87 -18.95 4.37
N SER A 164 5.58 -20.01 3.97
CA SER A 164 6.26 -20.06 2.67
C SER A 164 5.26 -20.12 1.51
N VAL A 165 4.19 -20.92 1.65
CA VAL A 165 3.13 -20.99 0.64
C VAL A 165 2.44 -19.63 0.45
N LEU A 166 2.22 -18.88 1.53
CA LEU A 166 1.66 -17.53 1.43
C LEU A 166 2.61 -16.57 0.71
N VAL A 167 3.92 -16.59 1.02
CA VAL A 167 4.91 -15.76 0.32
C VAL A 167 4.90 -16.04 -1.18
N ASP A 168 4.89 -17.31 -1.58
CA ASP A 168 4.88 -17.71 -2.99
C ASP A 168 3.57 -17.27 -3.68
N GLU A 169 2.41 -17.47 -3.06
CA GLU A 169 1.12 -17.07 -3.63
C GLU A 169 0.94 -15.55 -3.72
N LEU A 170 1.44 -14.80 -2.72
CA LEU A 170 1.47 -13.34 -2.73
C LEU A 170 2.40 -12.82 -3.84
N GLN A 171 3.59 -13.39 -4.00
CA GLN A 171 4.47 -13.06 -5.12
C GLN A 171 3.78 -13.35 -6.46
N GLY A 172 3.18 -14.53 -6.62
CA GLY A 172 2.43 -14.88 -7.82
C GLY A 172 1.25 -13.94 -8.10
N LEU A 173 0.61 -13.41 -7.05
CA LEU A 173 -0.42 -12.38 -7.18
C LEU A 173 0.16 -11.03 -7.64
N LEU A 174 1.28 -10.59 -7.07
CA LEU A 174 1.97 -9.37 -7.50
C LEU A 174 2.43 -9.44 -8.95
N LEU A 175 2.98 -10.58 -9.37
CA LEU A 175 3.37 -10.83 -10.76
C LEU A 175 2.16 -10.85 -11.70
N TYR A 176 1.00 -11.34 -11.24
CA TYR A 176 -0.22 -11.35 -12.03
C TYR A 176 -0.75 -9.93 -12.29
N ILE A 177 -0.81 -9.09 -11.25
CA ILE A 177 -1.38 -7.73 -11.37
C ILE A 177 -0.41 -6.73 -12.02
N GLY A 178 0.89 -6.99 -11.96
CA GLY A 178 1.92 -6.14 -12.54
C GLY A 178 2.07 -4.77 -11.86
N HIS A 179 2.56 -3.80 -12.62
CA HIS A 179 2.88 -2.44 -12.13
C HIS A 179 1.66 -1.52 -12.15
N LEU A 180 1.49 -0.70 -11.10
CA LEU A 180 0.44 0.33 -11.06
C LEU A 180 0.58 1.37 -12.17
N SER A 181 1.81 1.68 -12.59
CA SER A 181 2.06 2.68 -13.64
C SER A 181 1.69 2.21 -15.04
N GLU A 182 1.50 0.91 -15.26
CA GLU A 182 1.14 0.32 -16.55
C GLU A 182 -0.38 0.26 -16.77
N LEU A 183 -1.17 0.57 -15.74
CA LEU A 183 -2.62 0.52 -15.83
C LEU A 183 -3.16 1.55 -16.85
N PRO A 184 -4.00 1.14 -17.82
CA PRO A 184 -4.48 2.01 -18.89
C PRO A 184 -5.39 3.16 -18.43
N SER A 185 -5.85 3.15 -17.16
CA SER A 185 -6.89 4.03 -16.62
C SER A 185 -6.41 5.10 -15.62
N ILE A 186 -5.13 5.48 -15.63
CA ILE A 186 -4.57 6.50 -14.69
C ILE A 186 -5.16 7.93 -14.89
N ASN A 187 -5.97 8.17 -15.93
CA ASN A 187 -6.73 9.41 -16.12
C ASN A 187 -7.97 9.50 -15.19
N LEU A 188 -7.72 9.38 -13.88
CA LEU A 188 -8.72 9.31 -12.81
C LEU A 188 -9.55 10.57 -12.59
N GLY A 189 -8.99 11.73 -12.93
CA GLY A 189 -9.62 13.04 -12.69
C GLY A 189 -10.95 13.23 -13.42
N VAL A 190 -11.25 12.39 -14.41
CA VAL A 190 -12.52 12.44 -15.17
C VAL A 190 -13.66 11.73 -14.43
N PHE A 191 -13.37 10.68 -13.66
CA PHE A 191 -14.42 9.84 -13.06
C PHE A 191 -15.03 10.40 -11.77
N VAL A 192 -14.24 11.14 -10.99
CA VAL A 192 -14.68 11.67 -9.68
C VAL A 192 -15.51 12.93 -9.84
N ASN A 193 -15.16 13.82 -10.78
CA ASN A 193 -15.84 15.10 -10.97
C ASN A 193 -17.24 15.00 -11.62
N GLN A 194 -17.65 13.81 -12.10
CA GLN A 194 -18.87 13.67 -12.91
C GLN A 194 -19.99 12.83 -12.26
N ASN A 195 -19.71 12.03 -11.21
CA ASN A 195 -20.66 11.03 -10.72
C ASN A 195 -21.26 11.33 -9.33
N GLN A 196 -22.26 12.21 -9.29
CA GLN A 196 -23.07 12.48 -8.08
C GLN A 196 -23.86 11.24 -7.59
N ILE A 197 -24.04 10.22 -8.44
CA ILE A 197 -24.81 8.99 -8.16
C ILE A 197 -23.92 7.87 -7.59
N LYS A 198 -22.61 8.09 -7.38
CA LYS A 198 -21.64 7.08 -6.90
C LYS A 198 -21.58 5.78 -7.73
N LEU A 199 -21.98 5.83 -9.00
CA LEU A 199 -21.83 4.72 -9.94
C LEU A 199 -20.51 4.88 -10.68
N PHE A 200 -19.65 3.88 -10.58
CA PHE A 200 -18.31 3.92 -11.17
C PHE A 200 -18.12 2.83 -12.23
N PRO A 201 -17.39 3.11 -13.33
CA PRO A 201 -17.07 2.11 -14.34
C PRO A 201 -16.14 1.02 -13.79
N PRO A 202 -16.10 -0.18 -14.40
CA PRO A 202 -15.21 -1.26 -13.96
C PRO A 202 -13.72 -0.87 -13.89
N SER A 203 -13.26 0.06 -14.73
CA SER A 203 -11.89 0.58 -14.71
C SER A 203 -11.53 1.32 -13.43
N TRP A 204 -12.51 1.95 -12.77
CA TRP A 204 -12.32 2.59 -11.46
C TRP A 204 -12.14 1.52 -10.38
N HIS A 205 -13.00 0.50 -10.39
CA HIS A 205 -12.93 -0.61 -9.43
C HIS A 205 -11.62 -1.39 -9.56
N LEU A 206 -11.18 -1.66 -10.79
CA LEU A 206 -9.91 -2.36 -11.04
C LEU A 206 -8.72 -1.60 -10.48
N LEU A 207 -8.60 -0.30 -10.75
CA LEU A 207 -7.50 0.48 -10.18
C LEU A 207 -7.50 0.41 -8.65
N HIS A 208 -8.65 0.62 -8.02
CA HIS A 208 -8.72 0.64 -6.57
C HIS A 208 -8.45 -0.74 -5.96
N LEU A 209 -8.87 -1.80 -6.64
CA LEU A 209 -8.50 -3.16 -6.28
C LEU A 209 -6.98 -3.38 -6.39
N HIS A 210 -6.32 -2.88 -7.43
CA HIS A 210 -4.85 -2.95 -7.49
C HIS A 210 -4.22 -2.23 -6.29
N LEU A 211 -4.67 -1.00 -5.97
CA LEU A 211 -4.17 -0.28 -4.78
C LEU A 211 -4.38 -1.09 -3.50
N ASP A 212 -5.57 -1.68 -3.32
CA ASP A 212 -5.87 -2.55 -2.17
C ASP A 212 -4.92 -3.76 -2.13
N ILE A 213 -4.67 -4.42 -3.27
CA ILE A 213 -3.75 -5.56 -3.32
C ILE A 213 -2.33 -5.14 -2.97
N HIS A 214 -1.78 -4.09 -3.60
CA HIS A 214 -0.41 -3.64 -3.32
C HIS A 214 -0.23 -3.31 -1.82
N TRP A 215 -1.19 -2.62 -1.22
CA TRP A 215 -1.14 -2.26 0.20
C TRP A 215 -1.33 -3.47 1.13
N LEU A 216 -2.38 -4.27 0.92
CA LEU A 216 -2.68 -5.41 1.79
C LEU A 216 -1.59 -6.48 1.72
N VAL A 217 -0.94 -6.68 0.57
CA VAL A 217 0.23 -7.55 0.47
C VAL A 217 1.38 -7.04 1.34
N LEU A 218 1.65 -5.73 1.38
CA LEU A 218 2.66 -5.16 2.29
C LEU A 218 2.29 -5.39 3.76
N GLU A 219 1.02 -5.19 4.14
CA GLU A 219 0.57 -5.45 5.50
C GLU A 219 0.72 -6.93 5.88
N ILE A 220 0.30 -7.84 5.00
CA ILE A 220 0.42 -9.30 5.20
C ILE A 220 1.89 -9.69 5.38
N LEU A 221 2.78 -9.22 4.49
CA LEU A 221 4.21 -9.53 4.57
C LEU A 221 4.86 -8.93 5.83
N HIS A 222 4.42 -7.74 6.25
CA HIS A 222 4.85 -7.14 7.50
C HIS A 222 4.40 -7.98 8.71
N MET A 223 3.13 -8.37 8.77
CA MET A 223 2.58 -9.21 9.84
C MET A 223 3.25 -10.58 9.91
N LEU A 224 3.47 -11.23 8.76
CA LEU A 224 4.26 -12.47 8.69
C LEU A 224 5.67 -12.24 9.23
N GLY A 225 6.31 -11.13 8.86
CA GLY A 225 7.64 -10.77 9.36
C GLY A 225 7.69 -10.61 10.87
N GLU A 226 6.72 -9.90 11.47
CA GLU A 226 6.66 -9.72 12.92
C GLU A 226 6.36 -11.04 13.65
N LYS A 227 5.41 -11.84 13.14
CA LYS A 227 5.09 -13.17 13.70
C LYS A 227 6.28 -14.12 13.64
N LEU A 228 7.04 -14.12 12.54
CA LEU A 228 8.21 -14.97 12.39
C LEU A 228 9.42 -14.44 13.18
N LYS A 229 9.63 -13.11 13.27
CA LYS A 229 10.69 -12.52 14.11
C LYS A 229 10.56 -12.89 15.58
N GLN A 230 9.33 -13.02 16.08
CA GLN A 230 9.08 -13.52 17.44
C GLN A 230 9.63 -14.95 17.66
N VAL A 231 9.89 -15.70 16.58
CA VAL A 231 10.46 -17.06 16.60
C VAL A 231 11.92 -17.11 16.11
N VAL A 232 12.38 -16.17 15.28
CA VAL A 232 13.73 -16.16 14.65
C VAL A 232 14.89 -15.80 15.60
N TYR A 233 14.64 -15.62 16.90
CA TYR A 233 15.69 -15.94 17.89
C TYR A 233 16.03 -17.45 17.94
N SER A 234 15.38 -18.28 17.11
CA SER A 234 15.52 -19.74 17.03
C SER A 234 15.34 -20.31 15.61
N HIS A 235 16.13 -19.84 14.63
CA HIS A 235 16.42 -20.47 13.30
C HIS A 235 15.74 -19.91 12.03
N GLN A 236 16.50 -19.96 10.93
CA GLN A 236 16.17 -19.50 9.57
C GLN A 236 15.29 -20.51 8.82
N PHE A 237 14.14 -20.06 8.31
CA PHE A 237 13.33 -20.84 7.38
C PHE A 237 13.94 -20.76 5.97
N VAL A 238 14.33 -21.92 5.42
CA VAL A 238 14.78 -22.07 4.03
C VAL A 238 13.62 -22.55 3.18
N ASN A 239 13.37 -21.86 2.06
CA ASN A 239 12.25 -22.12 1.16
C ASN A 239 12.42 -23.46 0.42
N LEU A 240 11.32 -24.17 0.11
CA LEU A 240 11.31 -25.50 -0.54
C LEU A 240 11.93 -25.51 -1.96
N ALA A 241 12.12 -24.34 -2.57
CA ALA A 241 12.64 -24.18 -3.93
C ALA A 241 14.16 -23.89 -4.00
N GLY A 242 14.86 -23.73 -2.88
CA GLY A 242 16.29 -23.39 -2.87
C GLY A 242 16.63 -21.96 -3.32
N ASP A 243 15.62 -21.16 -3.71
CA ASP A 243 15.75 -19.73 -3.97
C ASP A 243 15.51 -18.90 -2.70
N ASN A 244 16.34 -17.87 -2.50
CA ASN A 244 16.42 -17.02 -1.30
C ASN A 244 15.21 -16.09 -1.05
N LEU A 245 14.03 -16.39 -1.62
CA LEU A 245 12.87 -15.50 -1.45
C LEU A 245 12.26 -15.70 -0.05
N THR A 246 12.55 -14.73 0.81
CA THR A 246 11.95 -14.59 2.15
C THR A 246 10.83 -13.57 2.11
N ASN A 247 9.97 -13.57 3.12
CA ASN A 247 8.98 -12.52 3.31
C ASN A 247 9.62 -11.11 3.45
N VAL A 248 10.84 -11.03 3.99
CA VAL A 248 11.60 -9.78 4.11
C VAL A 248 12.04 -9.28 2.73
N SER A 249 12.68 -10.15 1.94
CA SER A 249 13.12 -9.78 0.59
C SER A 249 11.95 -9.43 -0.32
N LEU A 250 10.83 -10.17 -0.23
CA LEU A 250 9.62 -9.86 -1.01
C LEU A 250 8.98 -8.53 -0.57
N PHE A 251 8.96 -8.23 0.74
CA PHE A 251 8.48 -6.94 1.23
C PHE A 251 9.32 -5.78 0.67
N GLU A 252 10.64 -5.92 0.74
CA GLU A 252 11.60 -4.92 0.26
C GLU A 252 11.48 -4.70 -1.25
N GLU A 253 11.49 -5.79 -2.04
CA GLU A 253 11.34 -5.73 -3.50
C GLU A 253 10.00 -5.09 -3.90
N HIS A 254 8.90 -5.53 -3.29
CA HIS A 254 7.57 -5.01 -3.58
C HIS A 254 7.44 -3.53 -3.19
N CYS A 255 8.03 -3.13 -2.06
CA CYS A 255 8.05 -1.73 -1.65
C CYS A 255 8.88 -0.87 -2.62
N GLU A 256 10.02 -1.37 -3.10
CA GLU A 256 10.83 -0.69 -4.12
C GLU A 256 10.01 -0.45 -5.39
N ASN A 257 9.38 -1.51 -5.89
CA ASN A 257 8.55 -1.48 -7.10
C ASN A 257 7.38 -0.50 -6.95
N LEU A 258 6.71 -0.51 -5.80
CA LEU A 258 5.59 0.38 -5.52
C LEU A 258 6.00 1.86 -5.44
N LEU A 259 7.15 2.16 -4.83
CA LEU A 259 7.70 3.51 -4.84
C LEU A 259 8.08 3.95 -6.26
N CYS A 260 8.66 3.05 -7.07
CA CYS A 260 8.94 3.31 -8.49
C CYS A 260 7.66 3.64 -9.28
N ASP A 261 6.59 2.90 -9.05
CA ASP A 261 5.29 3.14 -9.68
C ASP A 261 4.73 4.52 -9.28
N LEU A 262 4.77 4.86 -7.99
CA LEU A 262 4.29 6.15 -7.49
C LEU A 262 5.11 7.34 -8.02
N ILE A 263 6.44 7.17 -8.15
CA ILE A 263 7.32 8.14 -8.81
C ILE A 263 6.93 8.28 -10.29
N SER A 264 6.69 7.18 -10.99
CA SER A 264 6.31 7.17 -12.41
C SER A 264 4.94 7.82 -12.65
N LEU A 265 3.98 7.57 -11.77
CA LEU A 265 2.68 8.25 -11.77
C LEU A 265 2.82 9.77 -11.56
N SER A 266 3.73 10.16 -10.65
CA SER A 266 4.04 11.57 -10.37
C SER A 266 4.77 12.23 -11.55
N LEU A 267 5.68 11.53 -12.20
CA LEU A 267 6.38 11.97 -13.43
C LEU A 267 5.39 12.27 -14.56
N ASN A 268 4.47 11.35 -14.82
CA ASN A 268 3.42 11.50 -15.84
C ASN A 268 2.53 12.74 -15.59
N ARG A 269 2.43 13.19 -14.34
CA ARG A 269 1.75 14.43 -13.97
C ARG A 269 2.66 15.64 -14.15
N TYR A 270 3.90 15.57 -13.66
CA TYR A 270 4.88 16.66 -13.78
C TYR A 270 5.06 17.14 -15.23
N ASP A 271 5.14 16.22 -16.20
CA ASP A 271 5.27 16.56 -17.63
C ASP A 271 4.10 17.41 -18.18
N LYS A 272 2.96 17.43 -17.48
CA LYS A 272 1.77 18.21 -17.85
C LYS A 272 1.60 19.49 -17.02
N VAL A 273 2.39 19.67 -15.97
CA VAL A 273 2.31 20.80 -15.05
C VAL A 273 3.07 21.99 -15.61
N ARG A 274 2.44 23.18 -15.60
CA ARG A 274 3.12 24.42 -15.97
C ARG A 274 4.05 24.85 -14.84
N PRO A 275 5.24 25.44 -15.13
CA PRO A 275 6.14 25.91 -14.08
C PRO A 275 5.52 26.87 -13.06
N SER A 276 4.54 27.68 -13.47
CA SER A 276 3.79 28.59 -12.60
C SER A 276 2.83 27.89 -11.63
N GLU A 277 2.42 26.67 -11.95
CA GLU A 277 1.46 25.86 -11.19
C GLU A 277 2.15 24.78 -10.36
N ALA A 278 3.47 24.61 -10.51
CA ALA A 278 4.24 23.53 -9.92
C ALA A 278 4.07 23.40 -8.40
N LEU A 279 3.90 24.51 -7.67
CA LEU A 279 3.72 24.50 -6.21
C LEU A 279 2.27 24.28 -5.75
N ILE A 280 1.30 24.46 -6.65
CA ILE A 280 -0.15 24.43 -6.34
C ILE A 280 -0.79 23.15 -6.90
N SER A 281 -0.18 22.54 -7.92
CA SER A 281 -0.67 21.33 -8.55
C SER A 281 -0.51 20.11 -7.64
N HIS A 282 -1.60 19.40 -7.35
CA HIS A 282 -1.50 18.11 -6.66
C HIS A 282 -0.84 17.05 -7.54
N HIS A 283 0.20 16.39 -7.02
CA HIS A 283 0.92 15.33 -7.72
C HIS A 283 0.14 14.00 -7.79
N CYS A 284 -0.80 13.78 -6.86
CA CYS A 284 -1.59 12.55 -6.81
C CYS A 284 -2.79 12.59 -7.77
N PRO A 285 -3.01 11.54 -8.58
CA PRO A 285 -4.19 11.44 -9.44
C PRO A 285 -5.54 11.37 -8.72
N CYS A 286 -5.57 10.85 -7.49
CA CYS A 286 -6.75 10.80 -6.62
C CYS A 286 -6.32 10.72 -5.14
N ALA A 287 -7.28 10.86 -4.22
CA ALA A 287 -7.05 10.77 -2.77
C ALA A 287 -6.48 9.42 -2.32
N CYS A 288 -6.76 8.31 -3.02
CA CYS A 288 -6.24 6.99 -2.69
C CYS A 288 -4.73 6.87 -2.93
N ILE A 289 -4.21 7.50 -3.98
CA ILE A 289 -2.75 7.53 -4.24
C ILE A 289 -2.06 8.36 -3.18
N LYS A 290 -2.67 9.49 -2.78
CA LYS A 290 -2.19 10.29 -1.64
C LYS A 290 -2.18 9.47 -0.36
N GLU A 291 -3.25 8.73 -0.08
CA GLU A 291 -3.35 7.87 1.08
C GLU A 291 -2.24 6.80 1.06
N LEU A 292 -2.00 6.17 -0.08
CA LEU A 292 -0.94 5.18 -0.22
C LEU A 292 0.45 5.74 0.09
N TRP A 293 0.77 6.97 -0.34
CA TRP A 293 2.01 7.64 0.06
C TRP A 293 2.11 7.81 1.58
N VAL A 294 1.04 8.28 2.22
CA VAL A 294 1.00 8.48 3.68
C VAL A 294 1.17 7.14 4.41
N LEU A 295 0.48 6.10 3.96
CA LEU A 295 0.59 4.75 4.51
C LEU A 295 2.02 4.21 4.42
N LEU A 296 2.69 4.38 3.28
CA LEU A 296 4.09 3.97 3.09
C LEU A 296 5.07 4.74 3.98
N ILE A 297 4.89 6.07 4.11
CA ILE A 297 5.69 6.91 5.03
C ILE A 297 5.62 6.32 6.45
N HIS A 298 4.40 6.13 6.97
CA HIS A 298 4.22 5.62 8.32
C HIS A 298 4.74 4.21 8.52
N LEU A 299 4.51 3.31 7.56
CA LEU A 299 4.95 1.91 7.66
C LEU A 299 6.48 1.81 7.64
N LEU A 300 7.15 2.51 6.72
CA LEU A 300 8.61 2.46 6.60
C LEU A 300 9.31 3.19 7.74
N ASP A 301 8.81 4.34 8.18
CA ASP A 301 9.35 5.05 9.34
C ASP A 301 9.16 4.24 10.63
N HIS A 302 8.03 3.54 10.77
CA HIS A 302 7.84 2.59 11.87
C HIS A 302 8.88 1.45 11.79
N ARG A 303 9.01 0.80 10.63
CA ARG A 303 9.95 -0.31 10.46
C ARG A 303 11.39 0.10 10.70
N SER A 304 11.84 1.26 10.25
CA SER A 304 13.22 1.73 10.45
C SER A 304 13.56 2.01 11.92
N LYS A 305 12.57 2.35 12.76
CA LYS A 305 12.77 2.56 14.20
C LYS A 305 12.92 1.26 14.98
N TRP A 306 12.25 0.21 14.53
CA TRP A 306 12.16 -1.08 15.25
C TRP A 306 12.92 -2.23 14.56
N SER A 307 13.54 -1.98 13.41
CA SER A 307 14.37 -2.94 12.68
C SER A 307 15.54 -2.22 12.01
N LEU A 308 16.59 -2.95 11.61
CA LEU A 308 17.74 -2.43 10.86
C LEU A 308 17.40 -2.06 9.39
N SER A 309 16.15 -1.68 9.11
CA SER A 309 15.65 -1.33 7.79
C SER A 309 15.87 0.17 7.52
N GLU A 310 16.03 0.55 6.25
CA GLU A 310 16.17 1.95 5.85
C GLU A 310 14.87 2.75 6.07
N SER A 311 14.99 4.04 6.40
CA SER A 311 13.83 4.96 6.53
C SER A 311 13.18 5.28 5.18
N PHE A 312 11.95 5.79 5.20
CA PHE A 312 11.22 6.14 3.97
C PHE A 312 12.05 7.04 3.03
N TRP A 313 12.69 8.08 3.58
CA TRP A 313 13.49 9.00 2.77
C TRP A 313 14.70 8.34 2.13
N ASN A 314 15.36 7.39 2.80
CA ASN A 314 16.51 6.71 2.21
C ASN A 314 16.10 5.88 0.98
N TRP A 315 14.99 5.14 1.08
CA TRP A 315 14.39 4.42 -0.05
C TRP A 315 14.07 5.36 -1.20
N LEU A 316 13.32 6.43 -0.94
CA LEU A 316 12.91 7.38 -1.96
C LEU A 316 14.12 8.07 -2.62
N ASN A 317 15.10 8.51 -1.83
CA ASN A 317 16.30 9.17 -2.33
C ASN A 317 17.14 8.24 -3.19
N LYS A 318 17.30 6.97 -2.80
CA LYS A 318 18.00 5.95 -3.60
C LYS A 318 17.36 5.84 -4.98
N LEU A 319 16.03 5.77 -5.05
CA LEU A 319 15.29 5.72 -6.31
C LEU A 319 15.44 7.00 -7.13
N LEU A 320 15.29 8.17 -6.52
CA LEU A 320 15.45 9.46 -7.22
C LEU A 320 16.88 9.66 -7.75
N LYS A 321 17.91 9.15 -7.05
CA LYS A 321 19.30 9.20 -7.53
C LYS A 321 19.48 8.49 -8.87
N THR A 322 18.74 7.41 -9.14
CA THR A 322 18.79 6.68 -10.42
C THR A 322 18.30 7.50 -11.62
N LEU A 323 17.57 8.60 -11.38
CA LEU A 323 17.14 9.54 -12.43
C LEU A 323 18.31 10.35 -13.00
N PHE A 324 19.40 10.49 -12.24
CA PHE A 324 20.59 11.23 -12.65
C PHE A 324 21.66 10.34 -13.27
N GLU A 325 21.51 9.02 -13.24
CA GLU A 325 22.45 8.07 -13.82
C GLU A 325 22.33 8.02 -15.35
N LYS A 326 23.47 8.00 -16.05
CA LYS A 326 23.51 7.82 -17.50
C LYS A 326 23.14 6.38 -17.85
N SER A 327 22.45 6.18 -18.98
CA SER A 327 21.94 4.87 -19.43
C SER A 327 23.01 3.77 -19.55
N SER A 328 24.30 4.13 -19.62
CA SER A 328 25.44 3.22 -19.70
C SER A 328 25.85 2.58 -18.37
N ASP A 329 25.49 3.17 -17.22
CA ASP A 329 25.91 2.70 -15.88
C ASP A 329 24.82 1.94 -15.12
N ARG A 330 23.62 1.79 -15.70
CA ARG A 330 22.51 1.07 -15.05
C ARG A 330 22.83 -0.41 -14.92
N ARG A 331 23.17 -0.86 -13.70
CA ARG A 331 22.76 -2.21 -13.27
C ARG A 331 21.24 -2.22 -13.39
N ARG A 332 20.68 -3.03 -14.30
CA ARG A 332 19.25 -3.04 -14.63
C ARG A 332 18.42 -2.95 -13.34
N PRO A 333 17.70 -1.84 -13.07
CA PRO A 333 16.61 -1.91 -12.12
C PRO A 333 15.57 -2.88 -12.66
N SER A 334 14.87 -3.59 -11.77
CA SER A 334 13.73 -4.46 -12.14
C SER A 334 12.67 -3.68 -12.92
N VAL A 335 12.53 -2.38 -12.66
CA VAL A 335 11.57 -1.48 -13.31
C VAL A 335 12.26 -0.31 -14.00
N PRO A 336 12.04 -0.08 -15.30
CA PRO A 336 12.59 1.08 -16.00
C PRO A 336 11.80 2.34 -15.64
N ILE A 337 12.32 3.16 -14.73
CA ILE A 337 11.77 4.51 -14.50
C ILE A 337 12.00 5.35 -15.77
N ILE A 338 10.91 5.93 -16.29
CA ILE A 338 10.90 6.87 -17.42
C ILE A 338 11.87 8.02 -17.11
N GLN A 339 12.80 8.33 -18.02
CA GLN A 339 13.71 9.45 -17.78
C GLN A 339 12.98 10.79 -17.95
N PRO A 340 12.87 11.62 -16.89
CA PRO A 340 12.27 12.94 -16.99
C PRO A 340 13.07 13.84 -17.93
N ARG A 341 12.37 14.76 -18.61
CA ARG A 341 13.00 15.85 -19.38
C ARG A 341 13.83 16.78 -18.49
N ASP A 342 13.41 16.91 -17.24
CA ASP A 342 14.04 17.71 -16.20
C ASP A 342 14.11 16.90 -14.89
N PRO A 343 15.15 16.04 -14.73
CA PRO A 343 15.32 15.22 -13.53
C PRO A 343 15.49 16.04 -12.25
N LEU A 344 16.11 17.22 -12.35
CA LEU A 344 16.40 18.06 -11.21
C LEU A 344 15.13 18.76 -10.70
N GLY A 345 14.40 19.44 -11.58
CA GLY A 345 13.14 20.09 -11.21
C GLY A 345 12.08 19.09 -10.77
N PHE A 346 12.01 17.92 -11.42
CA PHE A 346 11.14 16.84 -10.94
C PHE A 346 11.51 16.37 -9.53
N SER A 347 12.80 16.17 -9.25
CA SER A 347 13.26 15.73 -7.92
C SER A 347 12.89 16.74 -6.84
N TRP A 348 13.09 18.05 -7.09
CA TRP A 348 12.61 19.10 -6.18
C TRP A 348 11.10 19.09 -6.00
N TRP A 349 10.37 18.94 -7.10
CA TRP A 349 8.92 18.93 -7.10
C TRP A 349 8.37 17.77 -6.27
N ILE A 350 8.81 16.54 -6.51
CA ILE A 350 8.29 15.37 -5.80
C ILE A 350 8.65 15.40 -4.31
N ILE A 351 9.89 15.73 -3.93
CA ILE A 351 10.24 15.76 -2.49
C ILE A 351 9.46 16.83 -1.73
N THR A 352 9.17 17.98 -2.35
CA THR A 352 8.38 19.05 -1.73
C THR A 352 6.96 18.56 -1.44
N HIS A 353 6.35 17.88 -2.40
CA HIS A 353 4.97 17.41 -2.22
C HIS A 353 4.88 16.21 -1.29
N VAL A 354 5.84 15.28 -1.34
CA VAL A 354 5.89 14.13 -0.43
C VAL A 354 6.19 14.59 1.00
N ALA A 355 7.06 15.58 1.19
CA ALA A 355 7.30 16.19 2.50
C ALA A 355 6.00 16.76 3.11
N SER A 356 5.15 17.37 2.29
CA SER A 356 3.84 17.87 2.75
C SER A 356 2.91 16.77 3.30
N PHE A 357 3.17 15.49 3.02
CA PHE A 357 2.38 14.39 3.55
C PHE A 357 2.74 13.99 4.98
N TYR A 358 3.89 14.42 5.50
CA TYR A 358 4.24 14.24 6.91
C TYR A 358 3.28 14.98 7.86
N GLN A 359 2.51 15.95 7.34
CA GLN A 359 1.46 16.62 8.11
C GLN A 359 0.29 15.69 8.48
N PHE A 360 0.15 14.50 7.90
CA PHE A 360 -0.93 13.57 8.24
C PHE A 360 -0.48 12.58 9.30
N ASP A 361 -1.27 12.43 10.36
CA ASP A 361 -1.05 11.43 11.40
C ASP A 361 -1.48 10.02 10.94
N ARG A 362 -1.42 9.04 11.85
CA ARG A 362 -1.81 7.64 11.58
C ARG A 362 -3.32 7.43 11.38
N HIS A 363 -4.13 8.46 11.62
CA HIS A 363 -5.57 8.50 11.40
C HIS A 363 -5.95 9.27 10.12
N GLY A 364 -4.95 9.85 9.44
CA GLY A 364 -5.16 10.72 8.28
C GLY A 364 -5.64 12.12 8.67
N ALA A 365 -5.55 12.50 9.94
CA ALA A 365 -5.85 13.85 10.41
C ALA A 365 -4.61 14.76 10.27
N PRO A 366 -4.78 16.05 9.94
CA PRO A 366 -3.68 17.01 9.94
C PRO A 366 -3.11 17.21 11.35
N ASP A 367 -1.81 17.02 11.51
CA ASP A 367 -1.02 17.29 12.71
C ASP A 367 0.16 18.21 12.36
N GLU A 368 -0.04 19.51 12.54
CA GLU A 368 0.97 20.55 12.30
C GLU A 368 2.18 20.45 13.24
N ARG A 369 2.10 19.66 14.32
CA ARG A 369 3.17 19.52 15.31
C ARG A 369 4.07 18.32 15.05
N ARG A 370 3.74 17.49 14.06
CA ARG A 370 4.53 16.30 13.75
C ARG A 370 5.89 16.70 13.16
N GLN A 371 6.95 16.24 13.81
CA GLN A 371 8.30 16.38 13.28
C GLN A 371 8.48 15.43 12.09
N MET A 372 8.78 16.00 10.93
CA MET A 372 9.19 15.27 9.74
C MET A 372 10.58 14.68 9.94
N GLU A 373 10.81 13.46 9.45
CA GLU A 373 12.17 12.92 9.41
C GLU A 373 13.03 13.74 8.45
N SER A 374 14.26 14.09 8.87
CA SER A 374 15.12 14.98 8.09
C SER A 374 15.52 14.34 6.76
N ASN A 375 15.21 15.02 5.65
CA ASN A 375 15.72 14.69 4.32
C ASN A 375 16.83 15.65 3.85
N TRP A 376 17.50 16.31 4.80
CA TRP A 376 18.43 17.41 4.49
C TRP A 376 19.59 16.99 3.59
N ASN A 377 20.14 15.79 3.80
CA ASN A 377 21.28 15.31 3.02
C ASN A 377 21.00 15.28 1.52
N PHE A 378 19.80 14.82 1.12
CA PHE A 378 19.43 14.79 -0.29
C PHE A 378 19.05 16.17 -0.81
N ALA A 379 18.38 17.00 -0.01
CA ALA A 379 18.12 18.39 -0.36
C ALA A 379 19.43 19.16 -0.62
N GLU A 380 20.46 18.95 0.20
CA GLU A 380 21.79 19.54 0.01
C GLU A 380 22.45 19.06 -1.29
N GLU A 381 22.34 17.77 -1.61
CA GLU A 381 22.82 17.23 -2.90
C GLU A 381 22.10 17.89 -4.10
N LEU A 382 20.77 18.05 -4.03
CA LEU A 382 20.00 18.72 -5.06
C LEU A 382 20.37 20.20 -5.17
N LEU A 383 20.64 20.88 -4.05
CA LEU A 383 21.11 22.28 -4.04
C LEU A 383 22.44 22.43 -4.74
N LYS A 384 23.41 21.56 -4.41
CA LYS A 384 24.73 21.56 -5.07
C LYS A 384 24.60 21.37 -6.57
N LYS A 385 23.76 20.43 -7.01
CA LYS A 385 23.45 20.21 -8.44
C LYS A 385 22.78 21.43 -9.09
N SER A 386 21.85 22.06 -8.37
CA SER A 386 21.15 23.26 -8.85
C SER A 386 22.11 24.44 -9.04
N ILE A 387 23.08 24.64 -8.16
CA ILE A 387 24.06 25.74 -8.28
C ILE A 387 25.04 25.49 -9.44
N SER A 388 25.31 24.22 -9.78
CA SER A 388 26.19 23.87 -10.90
C SER A 388 25.55 24.06 -12.29
N VAL A 389 24.22 24.19 -12.35
CA VAL A 389 23.42 24.47 -13.54
C VAL A 389 22.90 25.90 -13.42
N GLN A 390 22.77 26.69 -14.50
CA GLN A 390 22.19 28.03 -14.38
C GLN A 390 20.71 27.92 -13.92
N ILE A 391 20.43 28.27 -12.66
CA ILE A 391 19.15 28.03 -11.98
C ILE A 391 17.99 28.77 -12.66
N THR A 392 16.86 28.08 -12.86
CA THR A 392 15.59 28.72 -13.24
C THR A 392 14.84 29.25 -12.01
N LYS A 393 14.09 30.36 -12.15
CA LYS A 393 13.39 31.01 -11.01
C LYS A 393 12.43 30.07 -10.25
N SER A 394 11.85 29.07 -10.91
CA SER A 394 10.94 28.07 -10.33
C SER A 394 11.64 27.08 -9.39
N GLU A 395 12.86 26.63 -9.73
CA GLU A 395 13.66 25.75 -8.88
C GLU A 395 14.10 26.48 -7.61
N LEU A 396 14.40 27.77 -7.74
CA LEU A 396 14.78 28.65 -6.63
C LEU A 396 13.62 28.88 -5.63
N SER A 397 12.36 28.86 -6.08
CA SER A 397 11.19 28.89 -5.19
C SER A 397 10.93 27.55 -4.49
N LEU A 398 11.12 26.41 -5.17
CA LEU A 398 11.01 25.07 -4.56
C LEU A 398 12.06 24.87 -3.45
N CYS A 399 13.31 25.27 -3.72
CA CYS A 399 14.39 25.29 -2.74
C CYS A 399 14.06 26.08 -1.46
N LYS A 400 13.37 27.22 -1.59
CA LYS A 400 12.95 28.03 -0.42
C LYS A 400 11.87 27.36 0.41
N LEU A 401 11.00 26.55 -0.20
CA LEU A 401 9.94 25.85 0.52
C LEU A 401 10.50 24.65 1.32
N CYS A 402 11.43 23.89 0.71
CA CYS A 402 12.11 22.78 1.40
C CYS A 402 13.03 23.22 2.54
N THR A 403 13.38 24.51 2.64
CA THR A 403 14.18 25.06 3.75
C THR A 403 13.31 25.70 4.84
N GLN A 404 12.00 25.82 4.63
CA GLN A 404 11.04 26.41 5.59
C GLN A 404 10.25 25.35 6.39
N HIS A 405 10.29 24.09 5.98
CA HIS A 405 9.77 22.91 6.66
C HIS A 405 10.91 21.93 6.94
#